data_AF-A0A3D3ZYU0-F1
#
_entry.id   AF-A0A3D3ZYU0-F1
#
_cell.length_a   1.000
_cell.length_b   1.000
_cell.length_c   1.000
_cell.angle_alpha   90.00
_cell.angle_beta   90.00
_cell.angle_gamma   90.00
#
_symmetry.space_group_name_H-M   'P 1'
#
loop_
_entity.id
_entity.type
_entity.pdbx_description
1 polymer ?
#
loop_
_entity_poly.entity_id
_entity_poly.type
_entity_poly.pdbx_seq_one_letter_code
_entity_poly.pdbx_strand_id
1 'polypeptide(L)'
;MQRLHVLCWLVTWITVGLFITTGCSDPAPTVVKQLPKKRVVGQDARVDKTVAEASFESTEAAFEALVTARAEKKLDDQEQAAGWLFKKGAEAFEYCALIGRDTQQATPSRVAACNVLAEFGQQAIPVLLELTRDSEQQVVMSAVERVSLVKPPTKEIVDRYIELLDSNDWKIQLVTAQATRRLGVQGGRTADQLEVILQDDKNHQLLRDAARKALRSVDPRRTLE
;
A
#
# COMPACT_ATOMS: atom_id res chain seq x y z
N MET A 1 36.88 -49.93 14.09
CA MET A 1 37.69 -50.57 15.16
C MET A 1 38.64 -49.52 15.72
N GLN A 2 38.94 -49.55 17.04
CA GLN A 2 39.97 -48.79 17.79
C GLN A 2 39.98 -47.23 17.64
N ARG A 3 39.87 -46.36 18.67
CA ARG A 3 40.36 -46.25 20.08
C ARG A 3 41.82 -45.79 20.27
N LEU A 4 42.03 -45.04 21.36
CA LEU A 4 43.27 -44.47 21.97
C LEU A 4 43.85 -43.22 21.25
N HIS A 5 44.35 -42.16 21.89
CA HIS A 5 44.51 -41.69 23.30
C HIS A 5 43.97 -40.24 23.44
N VAL A 6 43.62 -39.63 24.59
CA VAL A 6 43.53 -40.01 26.03
C VAL A 6 44.83 -40.05 26.87
N LEU A 7 45.25 -38.90 27.45
CA LEU A 7 45.34 -38.62 28.92
C LEU A 7 45.89 -37.19 29.25
N CYS A 8 45.57 -36.71 30.47
CA CYS A 8 46.17 -35.69 31.39
C CYS A 8 47.44 -34.90 30.97
N TRP A 9 47.69 -33.68 31.49
CA TRP A 9 48.03 -33.42 32.91
C TRP A 9 47.66 -32.00 33.42
N LEU A 10 47.31 -31.94 34.71
CA LEU A 10 47.12 -30.73 35.53
C LEU A 10 48.45 -30.31 36.15
N VAL A 11 48.85 -29.03 36.06
CA VAL A 11 49.72 -28.36 37.06
C VAL A 11 49.31 -26.89 37.20
N THR A 12 48.92 -26.49 38.40
CA THR A 12 48.72 -25.09 38.84
C THR A 12 50.04 -24.49 39.33
N TRP A 13 50.14 -23.15 39.42
CA TRP A 13 50.91 -22.31 40.38
C TRP A 13 50.61 -20.84 40.00
N ILE A 14 49.88 -20.04 40.78
CA ILE A 14 50.32 -19.23 41.93
C ILE A 14 51.49 -18.27 41.63
N THR A 15 51.21 -16.95 41.54
CA THR A 15 51.81 -15.90 42.41
C THR A 15 51.18 -14.51 42.19
N VAL A 16 51.28 -13.66 43.21
CA VAL A 16 50.74 -12.29 43.30
C VAL A 16 51.73 -11.25 42.73
N GLY A 17 51.22 -10.17 42.12
CA GLY A 17 52.03 -9.03 41.67
C GLY A 17 51.25 -7.72 41.74
N LEU A 18 51.33 -7.02 42.88
CA LEU A 18 50.78 -5.68 43.07
C LEU A 18 51.78 -4.63 42.53
N PHE A 19 51.36 -3.79 41.57
CA PHE A 19 52.08 -2.55 41.26
C PHE A 19 51.12 -1.42 40.91
N ILE A 20 51.25 -0.32 41.66
CA ILE A 20 50.57 0.96 41.44
C ILE A 20 51.62 1.92 40.91
N THR A 21 51.32 2.69 39.85
CA THR A 21 51.60 4.15 39.75
C THR A 21 51.20 4.73 38.38
N THR A 22 50.30 5.72 38.43
CA THR A 22 50.27 6.96 37.63
C THR A 22 50.57 6.93 36.12
N GLY A 23 49.49 6.98 35.33
CA GLY A 23 49.18 8.12 34.44
C GLY A 23 49.98 8.35 33.14
N CYS A 24 49.28 8.30 32.00
CA CYS A 24 49.34 9.34 30.95
C CYS A 24 48.29 9.14 29.84
N SER A 25 47.66 10.25 29.42
CA SER A 25 46.88 10.48 28.19
C SER A 25 45.87 9.44 27.68
N ASP A 26 44.58 9.77 27.82
CA ASP A 26 43.52 9.29 26.93
C ASP A 26 43.62 9.94 25.53
N PRO A 27 43.68 9.17 24.43
CA PRO A 27 43.22 9.64 23.13
C PRO A 27 41.70 9.42 23.02
N ALA A 28 40.94 10.50 22.82
CA ALA A 28 39.48 10.44 22.73
C ALA A 28 39.01 9.48 21.61
N PRO A 29 38.02 8.60 21.86
CA PRO A 29 37.46 7.76 20.81
C PRO A 29 36.69 8.61 19.81
N THR A 30 37.13 8.61 18.55
CA THR A 30 36.46 9.28 17.45
C THR A 30 35.04 8.74 17.29
N VAL A 31 34.03 9.54 17.66
CA VAL A 31 32.62 9.19 17.49
C VAL A 31 32.28 9.20 16.00
N VAL A 32 32.49 8.07 15.34
CA VAL A 32 31.89 7.79 14.04
C VAL A 32 30.39 7.78 14.24
N LYS A 33 29.72 8.85 13.78
CA LYS A 33 28.25 8.91 13.75
C LYS A 33 27.73 7.75 12.90
N GLN A 34 27.34 6.67 13.54
CA GLN A 34 26.60 5.61 12.89
C GLN A 34 25.24 6.17 12.48
N LEU A 35 25.09 6.45 11.19
CA LEU A 35 23.80 6.71 10.58
C LEU A 35 22.87 5.54 10.94
N PRO A 36 21.63 5.79 11.41
CA PRO A 36 20.74 4.72 11.85
C PRO A 36 20.50 3.74 10.70
N LYS A 37 20.86 2.47 10.91
CA LYS A 37 20.64 1.40 9.93
C LYS A 37 19.17 1.40 9.54
N LYS A 38 18.90 1.59 8.24
CA LYS A 38 17.56 1.60 7.66
C LYS A 38 16.84 0.31 8.07
N ARG A 39 15.85 0.42 8.97
CA ARG A 39 15.09 -0.71 9.49
C ARG A 39 14.45 -1.44 8.30
N VAL A 40 14.88 -2.67 8.04
CA VAL A 40 14.19 -3.54 7.07
C VAL A 40 12.79 -3.73 7.60
N VAL A 41 11.79 -3.28 6.83
CA VAL A 41 10.38 -3.42 7.21
C VAL A 41 10.01 -4.88 7.03
N GLY A 42 10.08 -5.63 8.13
CA GLY A 42 9.57 -6.99 8.22
C GLY A 42 8.06 -7.02 8.00
N GLN A 43 7.61 -8.09 7.33
CA GLN A 43 6.21 -8.33 7.01
C GLN A 43 5.41 -8.73 8.26
N ASP A 44 5.04 -7.75 9.10
CA ASP A 44 4.09 -7.93 10.21
C ASP A 44 3.30 -6.64 10.52
N ALA A 45 3.15 -5.76 9.52
CA ALA A 45 2.40 -4.50 9.64
C ALA A 45 0.87 -4.73 9.64
N ARG A 46 0.37 -5.59 10.52
CA ARG A 46 -1.06 -5.70 10.84
C ARG A 46 -1.47 -4.56 11.77
N VAL A 47 -1.38 -3.36 11.22
CA VAL A 47 -2.13 -2.14 11.57
C VAL A 47 -2.53 -2.06 13.06
N ASP A 48 -1.61 -1.62 13.90
CA ASP A 48 -1.94 -1.16 15.26
C ASP A 48 -2.58 0.24 15.17
N LYS A 49 -3.83 0.28 14.67
CA LYS A 49 -4.66 1.48 14.55
C LYS A 49 -5.19 1.87 15.93
N THR A 50 -4.31 2.39 16.78
CA THR A 50 -4.69 3.15 17.99
C THR A 50 -5.29 4.51 17.61
N VAL A 51 -6.38 4.49 16.84
CA VAL A 51 -7.21 5.66 16.56
C VAL A 51 -7.93 5.99 17.86
N ALA A 52 -7.40 6.99 18.56
CA ALA A 52 -7.92 7.50 19.82
C ALA A 52 -9.29 8.16 19.62
N GLU A 53 -10.26 7.74 20.44
CA GLU A 53 -11.35 8.49 21.07
C GLU A 53 -12.26 9.46 20.27
N ALA A 54 -12.04 9.71 18.98
CA ALA A 54 -12.97 10.44 18.13
C ALA A 54 -14.31 9.68 18.05
N SER A 55 -15.27 10.10 18.87
CA SER A 55 -16.59 9.49 18.99
C SER A 55 -17.59 10.33 18.21
N PHE A 56 -17.77 10.02 16.93
CA PHE A 56 -18.81 10.64 16.11
C PHE A 56 -20.20 10.19 16.59
N GLU A 57 -21.19 11.07 16.46
CA GLU A 57 -22.56 10.80 16.93
C GLU A 57 -23.27 9.76 16.06
N SER A 58 -23.03 9.78 14.75
CA SER A 58 -23.66 8.89 13.76
C SER A 58 -22.72 8.55 12.61
N THR A 59 -23.09 7.53 11.83
CA THR A 59 -22.39 7.14 10.58
C THR A 59 -22.39 8.28 9.55
N GLU A 60 -23.49 9.02 9.44
CA GLU A 60 -23.59 10.22 8.60
C GLU A 60 -22.65 11.33 9.09
N ALA A 61 -22.61 11.63 10.38
CA ALA A 61 -21.74 12.68 10.94
C ALA A 61 -20.24 12.36 10.73
N ALA A 62 -19.84 11.10 10.90
CA ALA A 62 -18.47 10.66 10.58
C ALA A 62 -18.16 10.76 9.08
N PHE A 63 -19.15 10.51 8.22
CA PHE A 63 -18.98 10.57 6.78
C PHE A 63 -18.87 12.02 6.27
N GLU A 64 -19.72 12.93 6.76
CA GLU A 64 -19.62 14.36 6.40
C GLU A 64 -18.34 15.01 6.94
N ALA A 65 -17.87 14.57 8.12
CA ALA A 65 -16.54 14.94 8.62
C ALA A 65 -15.42 14.45 7.68
N LEU A 66 -15.51 13.22 7.15
CA LEU A 66 -14.56 12.69 6.16
C LEU A 66 -14.58 13.49 4.84
N VAL A 67 -15.76 13.85 4.35
CA VAL A 67 -15.91 14.66 3.12
C VAL A 67 -15.30 16.06 3.32
N THR A 68 -15.58 16.70 4.46
CA THR A 68 -15.02 18.01 4.83
C THR A 68 -13.50 17.95 4.96
N ALA A 69 -12.98 16.99 5.73
CA ALA A 69 -11.54 16.78 5.92
C ALA A 69 -10.82 16.50 4.59
N ARG A 70 -11.47 15.82 3.64
CA ARG A 70 -10.96 15.60 2.29
C ARG A 70 -10.91 16.88 1.45
N ALA A 71 -11.93 17.73 1.52
CA ALA A 71 -11.94 19.04 0.85
C ALA A 71 -10.82 19.95 1.39
N GLU A 72 -10.62 19.95 2.70
CA GLU A 72 -9.58 20.72 3.40
C GLU A 72 -8.19 20.05 3.36
N LYS A 73 -8.09 18.84 2.81
CA LYS A 73 -6.86 18.02 2.70
C LYS A 73 -6.20 17.66 4.05
N LYS A 74 -6.97 17.65 5.13
CA LYS A 74 -6.53 17.20 6.46
C LYS A 74 -6.44 15.68 6.47
N LEU A 75 -5.23 15.13 6.44
CA LEU A 75 -5.01 13.68 6.33
C LEU A 75 -5.36 12.96 7.64
N ASP A 76 -4.95 13.52 8.78
CA ASP A 76 -5.20 12.93 10.10
C ASP A 76 -6.72 12.80 10.38
N ASP A 77 -7.48 13.86 10.10
CA ASP A 77 -8.95 13.88 10.22
C ASP A 77 -9.63 12.86 9.28
N GLN A 78 -9.11 12.69 8.05
CA GLN A 78 -9.60 11.67 7.12
C GLN A 78 -9.34 10.25 7.67
N GLU A 79 -8.16 9.98 8.22
CA GLU A 79 -7.83 8.68 8.80
C GLU A 79 -8.64 8.38 10.08
N GLN A 80 -8.90 9.39 10.91
CA GLN A 80 -9.76 9.26 12.09
C GLN A 80 -11.21 8.92 11.70
N ALA A 81 -11.81 9.68 10.77
CA ALA A 81 -13.18 9.47 10.33
C ALA A 81 -13.35 8.11 9.61
N ALA A 82 -12.47 7.78 8.67
CA ALA A 82 -12.50 6.49 7.99
C ALA A 82 -12.21 5.31 8.95
N GLY A 83 -11.30 5.48 9.91
CA GLY A 83 -11.00 4.49 10.93
C GLY A 83 -12.17 4.24 11.89
N TRP A 84 -12.96 5.26 12.22
CA TRP A 84 -14.17 5.11 13.02
C TRP A 84 -15.31 4.45 12.22
N LEU A 85 -15.52 4.86 10.96
CA LEU A 85 -16.48 4.20 10.06
C LEU A 85 -16.15 2.70 9.90
N PHE A 86 -14.87 2.34 9.73
CA PHE A 86 -14.46 0.94 9.71
C PHE A 86 -14.80 0.20 11.01
N LYS A 87 -14.60 0.81 12.19
CA LYS A 87 -14.98 0.23 13.49
C LYS A 87 -16.51 0.03 13.64
N LYS A 88 -17.35 0.79 12.92
CA LYS A 88 -18.81 0.57 12.88
C LYS A 88 -19.24 -0.66 12.07
N GLY A 89 -18.36 -1.21 11.24
CA GLY A 89 -18.63 -2.46 10.54
C GLY A 89 -19.70 -2.33 9.45
N ALA A 90 -20.66 -3.26 9.45
CA ALA A 90 -21.64 -3.41 8.37
C ALA A 90 -22.52 -2.17 8.14
N GLU A 91 -22.88 -1.42 9.19
CA GLU A 91 -23.68 -0.19 9.07
C GLU A 91 -23.00 0.85 8.17
N ALA A 92 -21.71 1.11 8.43
CA ALA A 92 -20.91 2.05 7.64
C ALA A 92 -20.61 1.51 6.22
N PHE A 93 -20.45 0.19 6.07
CA PHE A 93 -20.29 -0.43 4.76
C PHE A 93 -21.51 -0.19 3.86
N GLU A 94 -22.71 -0.52 4.35
CA GLU A 94 -23.96 -0.33 3.58
C GLU A 94 -24.23 1.14 3.29
N TYR A 95 -23.99 2.03 4.27
CA TYR A 95 -24.11 3.48 4.08
C TYR A 95 -23.16 3.98 2.97
N CYS A 96 -21.88 3.59 2.99
CA CYS A 96 -20.93 3.97 1.94
C CYS A 96 -21.27 3.32 0.59
N ALA A 97 -21.79 2.09 0.58
CA ALA A 97 -22.21 1.42 -0.65
C ALA A 97 -23.46 2.07 -1.29
N LEU A 98 -24.36 2.65 -0.48
CA LEU A 98 -25.48 3.48 -0.94
C LEU A 98 -24.96 4.79 -1.54
N ILE A 99 -24.17 5.55 -0.77
CA ILE A 99 -23.60 6.85 -1.19
C ILE A 99 -22.73 6.71 -2.46
N GLY A 100 -21.95 5.63 -2.58
CA GLY A 100 -21.14 5.39 -3.77
C GLY A 100 -21.99 5.23 -5.04
N ARG A 101 -23.15 4.56 -4.95
CA ARG A 101 -24.05 4.29 -6.09
C ARG A 101 -24.98 5.43 -6.43
N ASP A 102 -25.31 6.30 -5.47
CA ASP A 102 -26.23 7.40 -5.71
C ASP A 102 -25.62 8.43 -6.67
N THR A 103 -26.18 8.53 -7.87
CA THR A 103 -25.76 9.48 -8.92
C THR A 103 -26.20 10.92 -8.65
N GLN A 104 -27.14 11.14 -7.72
CA GLN A 104 -27.53 12.48 -7.27
C GLN A 104 -26.55 13.03 -6.23
N GLN A 105 -25.80 12.15 -5.55
CA GLN A 105 -24.89 12.56 -4.49
C GLN A 105 -23.59 13.14 -5.06
N ALA A 106 -23.07 14.16 -4.40
CA ALA A 106 -21.93 14.92 -4.90
C ALA A 106 -20.68 14.04 -5.11
N THR A 107 -19.97 14.25 -6.22
CA THR A 107 -18.75 13.50 -6.58
C THR A 107 -17.71 13.36 -5.45
N PRO A 108 -17.41 14.41 -4.64
CA PRO A 108 -16.49 14.27 -3.50
C PRO A 108 -16.95 13.24 -2.47
N SER A 109 -18.26 13.16 -2.20
CA SER A 109 -18.88 12.19 -1.29
C SER A 109 -18.83 10.78 -1.86
N ARG A 110 -19.15 10.60 -3.16
CA ARG A 110 -19.03 9.30 -3.85
C ARG A 110 -17.58 8.77 -3.83
N VAL A 111 -16.61 9.67 -4.00
CA VAL A 111 -15.16 9.38 -3.86
C VAL A 111 -14.76 9.09 -2.41
N ALA A 112 -15.34 9.76 -1.41
CA ALA A 112 -15.11 9.44 -0.01
C ALA A 112 -15.63 8.04 0.36
N ALA A 113 -16.81 7.66 -0.13
CA ALA A 113 -17.35 6.30 0.01
C ALA A 113 -16.41 5.23 -0.59
N CYS A 114 -15.86 5.45 -1.78
CA CYS A 114 -14.86 4.55 -2.37
C CYS A 114 -13.65 4.33 -1.45
N ASN A 115 -13.22 5.37 -0.73
CA ASN A 115 -12.10 5.28 0.21
C ASN A 115 -12.44 4.41 1.43
N VAL A 116 -13.61 4.61 2.03
CA VAL A 116 -14.06 3.85 3.21
C VAL A 116 -14.33 2.39 2.86
N LEU A 117 -14.97 2.13 1.72
CA LEU A 117 -15.23 0.77 1.21
C LEU A 117 -13.92 -0.03 1.09
N ALA A 118 -12.82 0.58 0.64
CA ALA A 118 -11.53 -0.09 0.49
C ALA A 118 -11.01 -0.75 1.78
N GLU A 119 -11.28 -0.15 2.95
CA GLU A 119 -10.84 -0.68 4.25
C GLU A 119 -11.54 -2.00 4.62
N PHE A 120 -12.74 -2.27 4.07
CA PHE A 120 -13.48 -3.53 4.23
C PHE A 120 -12.93 -4.68 3.35
N GLY A 121 -11.90 -4.41 2.53
CA GLY A 121 -11.18 -5.43 1.79
C GLY A 121 -12.05 -6.23 0.81
N GLN A 122 -12.03 -7.56 0.93
CA GLN A 122 -12.68 -8.47 -0.04
C GLN A 122 -14.20 -8.22 -0.16
N GLN A 123 -14.88 -7.84 0.93
CA GLN A 123 -16.32 -7.55 0.93
C GLN A 123 -16.68 -6.38 0.00
N ALA A 124 -15.77 -5.42 -0.19
CA ALA A 124 -16.00 -4.24 -1.02
C ALA A 124 -15.78 -4.47 -2.52
N ILE A 125 -15.19 -5.60 -2.93
CA ILE A 125 -14.84 -5.86 -4.34
C ILE A 125 -16.05 -5.72 -5.29
N PRO A 126 -17.24 -6.29 -5.01
CA PRO A 126 -18.39 -6.15 -5.90
C PRO A 126 -18.79 -4.68 -6.10
N VAL A 127 -18.86 -3.91 -5.02
CA VAL A 127 -19.24 -2.48 -5.04
C VAL A 127 -18.18 -1.65 -5.75
N LEU A 128 -16.89 -1.85 -5.46
CA LEU A 128 -15.82 -1.11 -6.11
C LEU A 128 -15.72 -1.45 -7.60
N LEU A 129 -15.93 -2.71 -8.01
CA LEU A 129 -15.96 -3.10 -9.43
C LEU A 129 -17.17 -2.53 -10.18
N GLU A 130 -18.32 -2.41 -9.52
CA GLU A 130 -19.48 -1.68 -10.03
C GLU A 130 -19.12 -0.21 -10.29
N LEU A 131 -18.51 0.47 -9.32
CA LEU A 131 -18.09 1.88 -9.44
C LEU A 131 -16.95 2.12 -10.45
N THR A 132 -16.19 1.10 -10.86
CA THR A 132 -15.29 1.23 -12.04
C THR A 132 -16.02 1.35 -13.37
N ARG A 133 -17.36 1.25 -13.41
CA ARG A 133 -18.21 1.40 -14.60
C ARG A 133 -19.06 2.67 -14.55
N ASP A 134 -18.79 3.56 -13.60
CA ASP A 134 -19.54 4.79 -13.42
C ASP A 134 -19.40 5.79 -14.58
N SER A 135 -20.37 6.68 -14.74
CA SER A 135 -20.33 7.76 -15.73
C SER A 135 -19.44 8.93 -15.30
N GLU A 136 -19.24 9.14 -13.99
CA GLU A 136 -18.36 10.18 -13.47
C GLU A 136 -16.90 9.69 -13.41
N GLN A 137 -16.06 10.28 -14.25
CA GLN A 137 -14.64 9.93 -14.39
C GLN A 137 -13.91 9.94 -13.04
N GLN A 138 -14.18 10.89 -12.14
CA GLN A 138 -13.52 10.94 -10.83
C GLN A 138 -13.89 9.75 -9.94
N VAL A 139 -15.11 9.22 -10.04
CA VAL A 139 -15.55 8.03 -9.29
C VAL A 139 -14.90 6.77 -9.88
N VAL A 140 -14.85 6.64 -11.21
CA VAL A 140 -14.12 5.53 -11.86
C VAL A 140 -12.65 5.52 -11.43
N MET A 141 -11.96 6.67 -11.51
CA MET A 141 -10.56 6.79 -11.08
C MET A 141 -10.38 6.38 -9.61
N SER A 142 -11.26 6.85 -8.72
CA SER A 142 -11.21 6.49 -7.30
C SER A 142 -11.45 5.00 -7.08
N ALA A 143 -12.49 4.42 -7.67
CA ALA A 143 -12.81 2.99 -7.56
C ALA A 143 -11.66 2.11 -8.06
N VAL A 144 -11.04 2.46 -9.19
CA VAL A 144 -9.83 1.79 -9.72
C VAL A 144 -8.68 1.87 -8.72
N GLU A 145 -8.31 3.06 -8.24
CA GLU A 145 -7.24 3.20 -7.24
C GLU A 145 -7.50 2.37 -5.99
N ARG A 146 -8.76 2.33 -5.51
CA ARG A 146 -9.12 1.68 -4.24
C ARG A 146 -9.19 0.17 -4.33
N VAL A 147 -9.77 -0.38 -5.40
CA VAL A 147 -9.77 -1.83 -5.61
C VAL A 147 -8.35 -2.40 -5.80
N SER A 148 -7.39 -1.56 -6.26
CA SER A 148 -5.96 -1.93 -6.34
C SER A 148 -5.33 -2.28 -4.98
N LEU A 149 -5.85 -1.71 -3.89
CA LEU A 149 -5.33 -1.87 -2.53
C LEU A 149 -5.85 -3.14 -1.85
N VAL A 150 -6.97 -3.69 -2.33
CA VAL A 150 -7.52 -4.95 -1.80
C VAL A 150 -6.58 -6.10 -2.15
N LYS A 151 -6.34 -6.98 -1.17
CA LYS A 151 -5.42 -8.12 -1.27
C LYS A 151 -6.06 -9.41 -0.72
N PRO A 152 -5.78 -10.58 -1.31
CA PRO A 152 -5.19 -10.76 -2.64
C PRO A 152 -6.10 -10.20 -3.76
N PRO A 153 -5.57 -9.87 -4.95
CA PRO A 153 -6.41 -9.52 -6.09
C PRO A 153 -7.21 -10.74 -6.57
N THR A 154 -8.50 -10.56 -6.85
CA THR A 154 -9.35 -11.61 -7.45
C THR A 154 -9.32 -11.54 -8.97
N LYS A 155 -9.74 -12.63 -9.64
CA LYS A 155 -9.75 -12.71 -11.11
C LYS A 155 -10.58 -11.59 -11.74
N GLU A 156 -11.71 -11.24 -11.13
CA GLU A 156 -12.64 -10.21 -11.59
C GLU A 156 -11.99 -8.82 -11.60
N ILE A 157 -11.08 -8.54 -10.64
CA ILE A 157 -10.30 -7.29 -10.65
C ILE A 157 -9.29 -7.30 -11.79
N VAL A 158 -8.59 -8.42 -12.04
CA VAL A 158 -7.63 -8.54 -13.13
C VAL A 158 -8.30 -8.39 -14.50
N ASP A 159 -9.42 -9.09 -14.71
CA ASP A 159 -10.21 -9.01 -15.93
C ASP A 159 -10.72 -7.57 -16.15
N ARG A 160 -11.27 -6.92 -15.12
CA ARG A 160 -11.72 -5.52 -15.21
C ARG A 160 -10.58 -4.54 -15.47
N TYR A 161 -9.38 -4.79 -14.96
CA TYR A 161 -8.21 -3.97 -15.25
C TYR A 161 -7.75 -4.08 -16.70
N ILE A 162 -7.86 -5.27 -17.30
CA ILE A 162 -7.60 -5.45 -18.74
C ILE A 162 -8.61 -4.62 -19.54
N GLU A 163 -9.92 -4.72 -19.25
CA GLU A 163 -10.97 -3.90 -19.90
C GLU A 163 -10.72 -2.39 -19.77
N LEU A 164 -10.20 -1.92 -18.65
CA LEU A 164 -9.93 -0.50 -18.40
C LEU A 164 -8.63 -0.01 -19.10
N LEU A 165 -7.64 -0.88 -19.29
CA LEU A 165 -6.47 -0.62 -20.13
C LEU A 165 -6.85 -0.58 -21.62
N ASP A 166 -7.92 -1.27 -22.03
CA ASP A 166 -8.54 -1.18 -23.37
C ASP A 166 -9.48 0.03 -23.55
N SER A 167 -9.66 0.89 -22.54
CA SER A 167 -10.61 2.01 -22.62
C SER A 167 -10.17 3.15 -23.56
N ASN A 168 -11.13 3.78 -24.23
CA ASN A 168 -10.90 4.94 -25.11
C ASN A 168 -10.50 6.23 -24.36
N ASP A 169 -10.50 6.23 -23.03
CA ASP A 169 -10.10 7.39 -22.23
C ASP A 169 -8.70 7.19 -21.67
N TRP A 170 -7.73 7.93 -22.22
CA TRP A 170 -6.32 7.82 -21.85
C TRP A 170 -6.05 8.12 -20.36
N LYS A 171 -6.91 8.87 -19.66
CA LYS A 171 -6.78 9.08 -18.20
C LYS A 171 -7.22 7.85 -17.42
N ILE A 172 -8.25 7.13 -17.90
CA ILE A 172 -8.68 5.85 -17.33
C ILE A 172 -7.62 4.77 -17.57
N GLN A 173 -7.05 4.72 -18.77
CA GLN A 173 -5.88 3.87 -19.04
C GLN A 173 -4.69 4.24 -18.12
N LEU A 174 -4.43 5.55 -17.92
CA LEU A 174 -3.33 6.03 -17.08
C LEU A 174 -3.48 5.63 -15.62
N VAL A 175 -4.64 5.88 -14.99
CA VAL A 175 -4.87 5.50 -13.59
C VAL A 175 -4.82 3.98 -13.43
N THR A 176 -5.34 3.23 -14.40
CA THR A 176 -5.32 1.76 -14.38
C THR A 176 -3.89 1.23 -14.47
N ALA A 177 -3.08 1.73 -15.41
CA ALA A 177 -1.66 1.36 -15.52
C ALA A 177 -0.88 1.68 -14.23
N GLN A 178 -1.13 2.84 -13.61
CA GLN A 178 -0.54 3.20 -12.32
C GLN A 178 -0.99 2.26 -11.18
N ALA A 179 -2.28 1.92 -11.14
CA ALA A 179 -2.88 1.05 -10.13
C ALA A 179 -2.46 -0.41 -10.27
N THR A 180 -2.22 -0.92 -11.49
CA THR A 180 -1.75 -2.30 -11.76
C THR A 180 -0.52 -2.66 -10.94
N ARG A 181 0.41 -1.70 -10.73
CA ARG A 181 1.59 -1.87 -9.88
C ARG A 181 1.25 -2.21 -8.42
N ARG A 182 0.17 -1.64 -7.90
CA ARG A 182 -0.34 -1.90 -6.54
C ARG A 182 -1.18 -3.18 -6.49
N LEU A 183 -1.84 -3.52 -7.60
CA LEU A 183 -2.66 -4.73 -7.71
C LEU A 183 -1.81 -5.99 -7.45
N GLY A 184 -0.58 -6.03 -7.97
CA GLY A 184 0.41 -7.09 -7.70
C GLY A 184 0.30 -8.32 -8.60
N VAL A 185 -0.42 -8.20 -9.73
CA VAL A 185 -0.52 -9.24 -10.77
C VAL A 185 0.83 -9.50 -11.45
N GLN A 186 0.99 -10.70 -12.02
CA GLN A 186 2.22 -11.12 -12.70
C GLN A 186 1.89 -11.71 -14.08
N GLY A 187 2.59 -11.23 -15.12
CA GLY A 187 2.51 -11.68 -16.50
C GLY A 187 1.13 -11.61 -17.17
N GLY A 188 0.97 -12.45 -18.20
CA GLY A 188 -0.29 -12.67 -18.92
C GLY A 188 -0.84 -11.45 -19.65
N ARG A 189 -2.15 -11.47 -19.91
CA ARG A 189 -2.86 -10.45 -20.69
C ARG A 189 -2.68 -9.02 -20.18
N THR A 190 -2.46 -8.83 -18.88
CA THR A 190 -2.15 -7.50 -18.32
C THR A 190 -0.78 -7.00 -18.80
N ALA A 191 0.23 -7.86 -18.91
CA ALA A 191 1.53 -7.47 -19.47
C ALA A 191 1.40 -7.13 -20.96
N ASP A 192 0.68 -7.96 -21.72
CA ASP A 192 0.49 -7.78 -23.16
C ASP A 192 -0.24 -6.46 -23.48
N GLN A 193 -1.28 -6.12 -22.71
CA GLN A 193 -2.00 -4.86 -22.90
C GLN A 193 -1.16 -3.62 -22.54
N LEU A 194 -0.30 -3.71 -21.51
CA LEU A 194 0.62 -2.64 -21.16
C LEU A 194 1.72 -2.45 -22.23
N GLU A 195 2.09 -3.51 -22.96
CA GLU A 195 3.02 -3.43 -24.07
C GLU A 195 2.39 -2.75 -25.29
N VAL A 196 1.14 -3.07 -25.64
CA VAL A 196 0.38 -2.36 -26.69
C VAL A 196 0.32 -0.85 -26.39
N ILE A 197 -0.02 -0.48 -25.14
CA ILE A 197 -0.06 0.93 -24.72
C ILE A 197 1.32 1.60 -24.82
N LEU A 198 2.40 0.88 -24.51
CA LEU A 198 3.77 1.38 -24.56
C LEU A 198 4.26 1.61 -26.00
N GLN A 199 3.92 0.73 -26.93
CA GLN A 199 4.40 0.76 -28.32
C GLN A 199 3.59 1.67 -29.24
N ASP A 200 2.35 2.05 -28.89
CA ASP A 200 1.63 3.08 -29.67
C ASP A 200 2.18 4.49 -29.39
N ASP A 201 2.92 5.04 -30.35
CA ASP A 201 3.48 6.40 -30.31
C ASP A 201 2.41 7.51 -30.29
N LYS A 202 1.14 7.22 -30.60
CA LYS A 202 0.03 8.19 -30.47
C LYS A 202 -0.41 8.38 -29.02
N ASN A 203 -0.09 7.45 -28.13
CA ASN A 203 -0.47 7.55 -26.72
C ASN A 203 0.26 8.69 -26.03
N HIS A 204 -0.46 9.37 -25.13
CA HIS A 204 0.10 10.44 -24.32
C HIS A 204 1.34 9.97 -23.55
N GLN A 205 2.43 10.74 -23.55
CA GLN A 205 3.73 10.31 -22.99
C GLN A 205 3.62 9.80 -21.53
N LEU A 206 2.81 10.45 -20.69
CA LEU A 206 2.55 10.01 -19.31
C LEU A 206 1.93 8.60 -19.22
N LEU A 207 1.07 8.23 -20.18
CA LEU A 207 0.46 6.91 -20.27
C LEU A 207 1.50 5.87 -20.68
N ARG A 208 2.32 6.14 -21.71
CA ARG A 208 3.43 5.27 -22.11
C ARG A 208 4.42 5.04 -20.96
N ASP A 209 4.78 6.09 -20.22
CA ASP A 209 5.68 5.98 -19.06
C ASP A 209 5.04 5.26 -17.87
N ALA A 210 3.73 5.37 -17.67
CA ALA A 210 3.01 4.57 -16.68
C ALA A 210 2.98 3.09 -17.08
N ALA A 211 2.69 2.80 -18.35
CA ALA A 211 2.67 1.45 -18.89
C ALA A 211 4.06 0.78 -18.79
N ARG A 212 5.14 1.48 -19.18
CA ARG A 212 6.53 1.04 -19.00
C ARG A 212 6.86 0.71 -17.53
N LYS A 213 6.42 1.54 -16.57
CA LYS A 213 6.62 1.32 -15.13
C LYS A 213 5.79 0.17 -14.59
N ALA A 214 4.60 -0.05 -15.13
CA ALA A 214 3.71 -1.15 -14.77
C ALA A 214 4.24 -2.49 -15.30
N LEU A 215 4.63 -2.53 -16.58
CA LEU A 215 5.15 -3.72 -17.25
C LEU A 215 6.40 -4.26 -16.55
N ARG A 216 7.34 -3.39 -16.15
CA ARG A 216 8.50 -3.77 -15.31
C ARG A 216 8.17 -4.40 -13.94
N SER A 217 6.94 -4.24 -13.44
CA SER A 217 6.49 -4.85 -12.18
C SER A 217 5.62 -6.09 -12.37
N VAL A 218 4.93 -6.19 -13.51
CA VAL A 218 4.05 -7.31 -13.87
C VAL A 218 4.85 -8.41 -14.57
N ASP A 219 5.78 -8.04 -15.46
CA ASP A 219 6.69 -8.96 -16.14
C ASP A 219 8.13 -8.39 -16.12
N PRO A 220 8.87 -8.55 -15.00
CA PRO A 220 10.24 -8.02 -14.88
C PRO A 220 11.27 -8.66 -15.82
N ARG A 221 10.89 -9.72 -16.54
CA ARG A 221 11.77 -10.44 -17.49
C ARG A 221 11.53 -10.03 -18.94
N ARG A 222 10.43 -9.35 -19.25
CA ARG A 222 10.15 -8.84 -20.59
C ARG A 222 11.14 -7.73 -20.96
N THR A 223 11.85 -7.92 -22.07
CA THR A 223 12.71 -6.90 -22.68
C THR A 223 11.85 -5.79 -23.24
N LEU A 224 12.13 -4.55 -22.85
CA LEU A 224 11.44 -3.35 -23.34
C LEU A 224 12.39 -2.61 -24.27
N GLU A 225 12.32 -2.96 -25.55
CA GLU A 225 12.98 -2.24 -26.65
C GLU A 225 12.08 -1.10 -27.16
#